data_AF-A0A2P0QL30-F1
#
_entry.id   AF-A0A2P0QL30-F1
#
_cell.length_a   1.000
_cell.length_b   1.000
_cell.length_c   1.000
_cell.angle_alpha   90.00
_cell.angle_beta   90.00
_cell.angle_gamma   90.00
#
_symmetry.space_group_name_H-M   'P 1'
#
loop_
_entity.id
_entity.type
_entity.pdbx_description
1 polymer ?
#
loop_
_entity_poly.entity_id
_entity_poly.type
_entity_poly.pdbx_seq_one_letter_code
_entity_poly.pdbx_strand_id
1 'polypeptide(L)'
;LKVNDAGIIETGNWCSITPVRGVEKLAIGKTPEQVPKIASRVCGICPVAHNLAGTEAMEASIKCEIPKDAKMLRHIVQLGNRCHSIALHNILLLPDYYIPGTETKINPFTAEEPVRTVAKRIQ
;
A
#
# COMPACT_ATOMS: atom_id res chain seq x y z
N LEU A 1 6.03 -23.42 -4.24
CA LEU A 1 6.81 -23.36 -5.50
C LEU A 1 7.18 -24.80 -5.84
N LYS A 2 6.94 -25.26 -7.08
CA LYS A 2 7.54 -26.51 -7.57
C LYS A 2 8.94 -26.17 -8.10
N VAL A 3 9.95 -26.89 -7.65
CA VAL A 3 11.36 -26.64 -7.99
C VAL A 3 12.00 -27.91 -8.56
N ASN A 4 12.99 -27.75 -9.42
CA ASN A 4 13.82 -28.85 -9.91
C ASN A 4 14.92 -29.21 -8.88
N ASP A 5 15.74 -30.22 -9.20
CA ASP A 5 16.83 -30.69 -8.32
C ASP A 5 17.88 -29.61 -8.00
N ALA A 6 18.02 -28.60 -8.87
CA ALA A 6 18.93 -27.46 -8.66
C ALA A 6 18.30 -26.33 -7.83
N GLY A 7 17.07 -26.50 -7.33
CA GLY A 7 16.36 -25.48 -6.55
C GLY A 7 15.77 -24.33 -7.37
N ILE A 8 15.78 -24.43 -8.71
CA ILE A 8 15.20 -23.43 -9.60
C ILE A 8 13.69 -23.67 -9.73
N ILE A 9 12.91 -22.59 -9.68
CA ILE A 9 11.44 -22.65 -9.77
C ILE A 9 11.03 -23.12 -11.17
N GLU A 10 10.32 -24.25 -11.25
CA GLU A 10 9.63 -24.73 -12.46
C GLU A 10 8.21 -24.16 -12.55
N THR A 11 7.55 -24.01 -11.40
CA THR A 11 6.19 -23.44 -11.33
C THR A 11 6.01 -22.70 -10.01
N GLY A 12 5.67 -21.41 -10.09
CA GLY A 12 5.44 -20.56 -8.93
C GLY A 12 4.01 -20.05 -8.86
N ASN A 13 3.31 -20.37 -7.77
CA ASN A 13 2.00 -19.80 -7.46
C ASN A 13 2.14 -18.94 -6.20
N TRP A 14 2.06 -17.62 -6.37
CA TRP A 14 1.94 -16.66 -5.28
C TRP A 14 0.50 -16.17 -5.21
N CYS A 15 -0.26 -16.65 -4.24
CA CYS A 15 -1.70 -16.39 -4.13
C CYS A 15 -2.07 -15.80 -2.77
N SER A 16 -3.12 -14.97 -2.77
CA SER A 16 -3.70 -14.48 -1.53
C SER A 16 -4.36 -15.64 -0.77
N ILE A 17 -4.09 -15.70 0.53
CA ILE A 17 -4.79 -16.56 1.50
C ILE A 17 -5.52 -15.73 2.55
N THR A 18 -5.57 -14.41 2.38
CA THR A 18 -6.25 -13.51 3.31
C THR A 18 -7.76 -13.74 3.24
N PRO A 19 -8.47 -13.87 4.38
CA PRO A 19 -9.92 -14.04 4.38
C PRO A 19 -10.65 -12.94 3.59
N VAL A 20 -11.63 -13.35 2.79
CA VAL A 20 -12.42 -12.43 1.96
C VAL A 20 -13.40 -11.66 2.85
N ARG A 21 -13.12 -10.38 3.10
CA ARG A 21 -14.01 -9.47 3.85
C ARG A 21 -15.28 -9.07 3.07
N GLY A 22 -15.31 -9.27 1.75
CA GLY A 22 -16.51 -9.09 0.93
C GLY A 22 -16.99 -7.65 0.72
N VAL A 23 -16.09 -6.67 0.68
CA VAL A 23 -16.41 -5.22 0.61
C VAL A 23 -17.39 -4.86 -0.52
N GLU A 24 -17.25 -5.48 -1.69
CA GLU A 24 -18.13 -5.23 -2.84
C GLU A 24 -19.57 -5.68 -2.57
N LYS A 25 -19.76 -6.88 -2.01
CA LYS A 25 -21.08 -7.39 -1.66
C LYS A 25 -21.70 -6.63 -0.50
N LEU A 26 -20.87 -6.26 0.49
CA LEU A 26 -21.32 -5.47 1.64
C LEU A 26 -21.76 -4.05 1.21
N ALA A 27 -21.23 -3.52 0.11
CA ALA A 27 -21.60 -2.20 -0.39
C ALA A 27 -23.03 -2.12 -0.97
N ILE A 28 -23.61 -3.24 -1.37
CA ILE A 28 -24.97 -3.28 -1.94
C ILE A 28 -25.98 -2.81 -0.88
N GLY A 29 -26.83 -1.84 -1.25
CA GLY A 29 -27.84 -1.26 -0.36
C GLY A 29 -27.30 -0.18 0.59
N LYS A 30 -26.01 0.17 0.52
CA LYS A 30 -25.42 1.30 1.28
C LYS A 30 -25.44 2.59 0.46
N THR A 31 -25.31 3.72 1.16
CA THR A 31 -25.31 5.03 0.51
C THR A 31 -23.98 5.27 -0.23
N PRO A 32 -23.99 6.05 -1.33
CA PRO A 32 -22.78 6.34 -2.11
C PRO A 32 -21.71 7.10 -1.30
N GLU A 33 -22.07 7.77 -0.21
CA GLU A 33 -21.13 8.43 0.70
C GLU A 33 -20.47 7.44 1.67
N GLN A 34 -21.21 6.41 2.09
CA GLN A 34 -20.72 5.42 3.06
C GLN A 34 -19.73 4.45 2.41
N VAL A 35 -20.00 4.02 1.17
CA VAL A 35 -19.22 2.98 0.49
C VAL A 35 -17.73 3.35 0.35
N PRO A 36 -17.32 4.56 -0.08
CA PRO A 36 -15.91 4.94 -0.17
C PRO A 36 -15.20 4.97 1.20
N LYS A 37 -15.92 5.26 2.29
CA LYS A 37 -15.36 5.25 3.65
C LYS A 37 -15.13 3.82 4.15
N ILE A 38 -16.01 2.89 3.79
CA ILE A 38 -15.84 1.45 4.01
C ILE A 38 -14.67 0.93 3.17
N ALA A 39 -14.65 1.24 1.87
CA ALA A 39 -13.59 0.81 0.95
C ALA A 39 -12.20 1.30 1.38
N SER A 40 -12.10 2.48 1.98
CA SER A 40 -10.87 3.01 2.57
C SER A 40 -10.26 2.09 3.65
N ARG A 41 -11.06 1.23 4.30
CA ARG A 41 -10.57 0.25 5.29
C ARG A 41 -10.12 -1.08 4.67
N VAL A 42 -10.12 -1.20 3.34
CA VAL A 42 -9.52 -2.34 2.64
C VAL A 42 -8.03 -2.42 2.94
N CYS A 43 -7.32 -1.28 2.92
CA CYS A 43 -5.88 -1.24 3.18
C CYS A 43 -5.51 0.01 3.99
N GLY A 44 -4.75 -0.17 5.08
CA GLY A 44 -4.26 0.93 5.92
C GLY A 44 -3.05 1.67 5.36
N ILE A 45 -2.35 1.11 4.36
CA ILE A 45 -1.19 1.73 3.70
C ILE A 45 -1.62 2.63 2.53
N CYS A 46 -2.65 2.23 1.78
CA CYS A 46 -3.19 3.00 0.65
C CYS A 46 -4.68 3.36 0.80
N PRO A 47 -5.14 3.85 1.97
CA PRO A 47 -6.56 4.15 2.21
C PRO A 47 -7.07 5.27 1.31
N VAL A 48 -6.18 6.18 0.90
CA VAL A 48 -6.48 7.29 -0.02
C VAL A 48 -6.87 6.76 -1.39
N ALA A 49 -6.14 5.78 -1.92
CA ALA A 49 -6.42 5.22 -3.24
C ALA A 49 -7.83 4.60 -3.31
N HIS A 50 -8.19 3.79 -2.30
CA HIS A 50 -9.53 3.20 -2.23
C HIS A 50 -10.62 4.25 -1.98
N ASN A 51 -10.35 5.27 -1.17
CA ASN A 51 -11.33 6.32 -0.91
C ASN A 51 -11.59 7.19 -2.15
N LEU A 52 -10.54 7.64 -2.84
CA LEU A 52 -10.65 8.46 -4.03
C LEU A 52 -11.31 7.68 -5.17
N ALA A 53 -10.82 6.48 -5.49
CA ALA A 53 -11.39 5.66 -6.55
C ALA A 53 -12.86 5.32 -6.26
N GLY A 54 -13.20 4.98 -5.01
CA GLY A 54 -14.58 4.74 -4.62
C GLY A 54 -15.46 5.98 -4.77
N THR A 55 -14.96 7.15 -4.37
CA THR A 55 -15.71 8.42 -4.48
C THR A 55 -15.90 8.83 -5.94
N GLU A 56 -14.83 8.77 -6.74
CA GLU A 56 -14.84 9.11 -8.16
C GLU A 56 -15.73 8.16 -8.97
N ALA A 57 -15.81 6.87 -8.60
CA ALA A 57 -16.75 5.94 -9.22
C ALA A 57 -18.22 6.32 -8.94
N MET A 58 -18.54 6.78 -7.73
CA MET A 58 -19.88 7.25 -7.40
C MET A 58 -20.21 8.53 -8.16
N GLU A 59 -19.28 9.48 -8.20
CA GLU A 59 -19.42 10.74 -8.95
C GLU A 59 -19.59 10.49 -10.45
N ALA A 60 -18.81 9.58 -11.03
CA ALA A 60 -18.94 9.19 -12.44
C ALA A 60 -20.32 8.57 -12.74
N SER A 61 -20.84 7.72 -11.85
CA SER A 61 -22.16 7.09 -11.99
C SER A 61 -23.29 8.12 -12.08
N ILE A 62 -23.24 9.16 -11.24
CA ILE A 62 -24.24 10.25 -11.23
C ILE A 62 -23.86 11.44 -12.13
N LYS A 63 -22.74 11.34 -12.87
CA LYS A 63 -22.18 12.40 -13.73
C LYS A 63 -21.96 13.73 -12.97
N CYS A 64 -21.52 13.64 -11.72
CA CYS A 64 -21.18 14.79 -10.90
C CYS A 64 -19.79 15.32 -11.29
N GLU A 65 -19.71 16.61 -11.65
CA GLU A 65 -18.44 17.30 -11.80
C GLU A 65 -18.10 18.07 -10.52
N ILE A 66 -16.97 17.73 -9.91
CA ILE A 66 -16.49 18.42 -8.72
C ILE A 66 -15.71 19.71 -9.08
N PRO A 67 -15.66 20.70 -8.17
CA PRO A 67 -14.87 21.92 -8.35
C PRO A 67 -13.39 21.64 -8.60
N LYS A 68 -12.73 22.53 -9.35
CA LYS A 68 -11.30 22.43 -9.68
C LYS A 68 -10.41 22.31 -8.43
N ASP A 69 -10.71 23.08 -7.39
CA ASP A 69 -9.91 23.07 -6.16
C ASP A 69 -10.06 21.75 -5.39
N ALA A 70 -11.23 21.11 -5.46
CA ALA A 70 -11.44 19.79 -4.91
C ALA A 70 -10.59 18.74 -5.66
N LYS A 71 -10.52 18.79 -7.01
CA LYS A 71 -9.64 17.93 -7.81
C LYS A 71 -8.17 18.12 -7.40
N MET A 72 -7.75 19.36 -7.20
CA MET A 72 -6.37 19.68 -6.79
C MET A 72 -6.03 19.11 -5.41
N LEU A 73 -6.92 19.29 -4.43
CA LEU A 73 -6.72 18.73 -3.09
C LEU A 73 -6.64 17.19 -3.11
N ARG A 74 -7.46 16.52 -3.93
CA ARG A 74 -7.37 15.07 -4.12
C ARG A 74 -6.01 14.64 -4.66
N HIS A 75 -5.48 15.35 -5.67
CA HIS A 75 -4.14 15.07 -6.20
C HIS A 75 -3.06 15.26 -5.15
N ILE A 76 -3.09 16.35 -4.38
CA ILE A 76 -2.13 16.62 -3.31
C ILE A 76 -2.13 15.47 -2.28
N VAL A 77 -3.31 15.04 -1.82
CA VAL A 77 -3.43 13.96 -0.84
C VAL A 77 -2.94 12.62 -1.42
N GLN A 78 -3.24 12.32 -2.68
CA GLN A 78 -2.76 11.09 -3.34
C GLN A 78 -1.24 11.09 -3.51
N LEU A 79 -0.63 12.23 -3.84
CA LEU A 79 0.82 12.37 -3.93
C LEU A 79 1.47 12.19 -2.55
N GLY A 80 0.90 12.80 -1.51
CA GLY A 80 1.34 12.59 -0.13
C GLY A 80 1.33 11.12 0.28
N ASN A 81 0.22 10.42 0.00
CA ASN A 81 0.10 8.98 0.25
C ASN A 81 1.14 8.16 -0.53
N ARG A 82 1.42 8.52 -1.79
CA ARG A 82 2.43 7.83 -2.62
C ARG A 82 3.82 7.98 -2.01
N CYS A 83 4.22 9.19 -1.62
CA CYS A 83 5.52 9.43 -0.98
C CYS A 83 5.66 8.62 0.31
N HIS A 84 4.64 8.66 1.17
CA HIS A 84 4.58 7.85 2.40
C HIS A 84 4.73 6.35 2.11
N SER A 85 3.96 5.82 1.15
CA SER A 85 3.95 4.39 0.83
C SER A 85 5.28 3.91 0.26
N ILE A 86 5.95 4.72 -0.57
CA ILE A 86 7.27 4.38 -1.12
C ILE A 86 8.31 4.36 -0.01
N ALA A 87 8.31 5.36 0.88
CA ALA A 87 9.23 5.40 2.02
C ALA A 87 9.04 4.18 2.94
N LEU A 88 7.79 3.81 3.25
CA LEU A 88 7.49 2.59 4.00
C LEU A 88 7.99 1.34 3.26
N HIS A 89 7.77 1.25 1.95
CA HIS A 89 8.24 0.11 1.15
C HIS A 89 9.76 0.00 1.12
N ASN A 90 10.50 1.12 1.11
CA ASN A 90 11.95 1.09 1.25
C ASN A 90 12.38 0.42 2.56
N ILE A 91 11.72 0.73 3.69
CA ILE A 91 12.00 0.09 4.98
C ILE A 91 11.78 -1.43 4.91
N LEU A 92 10.74 -1.88 4.19
CA LEU A 92 10.44 -3.31 4.05
C LEU A 92 11.42 -4.05 3.12
N LEU A 93 11.97 -3.38 2.11
CA LEU A 93 12.88 -3.98 1.13
C LEU A 93 14.37 -3.92 1.54
N LEU A 94 14.76 -2.91 2.31
CA LEU A 94 16.16 -2.73 2.73
C LEU A 94 16.79 -3.99 3.37
N PRO A 95 16.08 -4.79 4.20
CA PRO A 95 16.55 -6.09 4.70
C PRO A 95 17.12 -7.06 3.65
N ASP A 96 16.66 -6.96 2.40
CA ASP A 96 17.11 -7.84 1.33
C ASP A 96 18.37 -7.34 0.63
N TYR A 97 18.76 -6.09 0.83
CA TYR A 97 19.95 -5.47 0.22
C TYR A 97 21.21 -5.59 1.07
N TYR A 98 22.35 -5.49 0.38
CA TYR A 98 23.68 -5.39 0.99
C TYR A 98 24.14 -3.93 1.01
N ILE A 99 24.97 -3.59 1.99
CA ILE A 99 25.68 -2.32 1.99
C ILE A 99 26.63 -2.32 0.79
N PRO A 100 26.63 -1.27 -0.05
CA PRO A 100 27.47 -1.24 -1.24
C PRO A 100 28.95 -1.49 -0.89
N GLY A 101 29.55 -2.50 -1.54
CA GLY A 101 30.94 -2.88 -1.32
C GLY A 101 31.20 -3.80 -0.13
N THR A 102 30.16 -4.33 0.53
CA THR A 102 30.33 -5.30 1.62
C THR A 102 29.35 -6.48 1.50
N GLU A 103 29.65 -7.56 2.23
CA GLU A 103 28.75 -8.71 2.43
C GLU A 103 27.76 -8.49 3.59
N THR A 104 27.66 -7.26 4.10
CA THR A 104 26.78 -6.91 5.22
C THR A 104 25.39 -6.58 4.71
N LYS A 105 24.38 -7.33 5.16
CA LYS A 105 22.96 -7.03 4.93
C LYS A 105 22.54 -5.75 5.65
N ILE A 106 21.72 -4.92 5.01
CA ILE A 106 21.13 -3.73 5.64
C ILE A 106 20.01 -4.19 6.57
N ASN A 107 20.09 -3.89 7.87
CA ASN A 107 19.00 -4.15 8.81
C ASN A 107 18.46 -2.83 9.39
N PRO A 108 17.32 -2.30 8.90
CA PRO A 108 16.74 -1.05 9.39
C PRO A 108 16.04 -1.19 10.76
N PHE A 109 16.20 -2.32 11.45
CA PHE A 109 15.70 -2.57 12.80
C PHE A 109 16.81 -2.87 13.83
N THR A 110 18.07 -3.00 13.41
CA THR A 110 19.19 -3.23 14.34
C THR A 110 19.59 -1.96 15.09
N ALA A 111 20.15 -2.12 16.28
CA ALA A 111 20.71 -1.02 17.07
C ALA A 111 22.15 -0.66 16.65
N GLU A 112 22.76 -1.49 15.81
CA GLU A 112 24.17 -1.45 15.45
C GLU A 112 24.44 -0.60 14.19
N GLU A 113 25.63 -0.02 14.11
CA GLU A 113 26.10 0.69 12.91
C GLU A 113 26.30 -0.29 11.73
N PRO A 114 26.25 0.16 10.47
CA PRO A 114 26.13 1.56 10.00
C PRO A 114 24.70 2.01 9.70
N VAL A 115 23.71 1.18 10.02
CA VAL A 115 22.29 1.39 9.71
C VAL A 115 21.54 1.78 10.99
N ARG A 116 22.02 2.83 11.65
CA ARG A 116 21.40 3.35 12.88
C ARG A 116 20.01 3.88 12.56
N THR A 117 19.00 3.24 13.14
CA THR A 117 17.62 3.35 12.67
C THR A 117 16.92 4.62 13.15
N VAL A 118 16.02 5.16 12.32
CA VAL A 118 15.07 6.20 12.74
C VAL A 118 14.17 5.68 13.86
N ALA A 119 13.94 4.35 13.95
CA ALA A 119 13.15 3.70 14.98
C ALA A 119 13.64 4.00 16.42
N LYS A 120 14.94 4.17 16.63
CA LYS A 120 15.49 4.63 17.92
C LYS A 120 15.33 6.13 18.19
N ARG A 121 14.92 6.94 17.21
CA ARG A 121 14.66 8.38 17.36
C ARG A 121 13.21 8.70 17.72
N ILE A 122 12.31 7.71 17.65
CA ILE A 122 10.85 7.84 17.89
C ILE A 122 10.41 7.14 19.18
N GLN A 123 11.32 6.44 19.87
CA GLN A 123 11.18 5.94 21.23
C GLN A 123 11.89 6.89 22.19
#